data_AF-A0A7Y2FQH7-F1
#
_entry.id   AF-A0A7Y2FQH7-F1
#
_cell.length_a   1.000
_cell.length_b   1.000
_cell.length_c   1.000
_cell.angle_alpha   90.00
_cell.angle_beta   90.00
_cell.angle_gamma   90.00
#
_symmetry.space_group_name_H-M   'P 1'
#
loop_
_entity.id
_entity.type
_entity.pdbx_description
1 polymer ?
#
loop_
_entity_poly.entity_id
_entity_poly.type
_entity_poly.pdbx_seq_one_letter_code
_entity_poly.pdbx_strand_id
1 'polypeptide(L)'
;MDRIGSSMIDFAEAAYDLERGDREWLPTLLKRGLPVLEHGLGVAGYEYGRPPHSEAVELRDVHVASGPKDFAERHLRALSTTDPEVLRRQLHPGSATTGSEHSKDHPEELAHYISHVDYCKDVLFLTAVDARGAGVAIVAPLPEITTLSPQETQRW
;
A
#
# COMPACT_ATOMS: atom_id res chain seq x y z
N MET A 1 -10.86 -26.10 4.62
CA MET A 1 -10.81 -24.63 4.74
C MET A 1 -9.62 -24.19 3.92
N ASP A 2 -9.82 -23.33 2.92
CA ASP A 2 -8.73 -22.87 2.06
C ASP A 2 -7.73 -22.04 2.89
N ARG A 3 -6.44 -22.32 2.72
CA ARG A 3 -5.34 -21.69 3.45
C ARG A 3 -5.28 -20.18 3.19
N ILE A 4 -5.65 -19.77 1.97
CA ILE A 4 -5.74 -18.35 1.59
C ILE A 4 -6.90 -17.68 2.32
N GLY A 5 -8.06 -18.34 2.39
CA GLY A 5 -9.23 -17.85 3.14
C GLY A 5 -8.93 -17.62 4.62
N SER A 6 -8.24 -18.57 5.28
CA SER A 6 -7.82 -18.40 6.68
C SER A 6 -6.85 -17.22 6.85
N SER A 7 -5.90 -17.06 5.94
CA SER A 7 -4.90 -15.97 6.01
C SER A 7 -5.53 -14.60 5.81
N MET A 8 -6.58 -14.51 4.99
CA MET A 8 -7.35 -13.27 4.80
C MET A 8 -8.12 -12.88 6.06
N ILE A 9 -8.70 -13.86 6.77
CA ILE A 9 -9.34 -13.63 8.06
C ILE A 9 -8.31 -13.13 9.08
N ASP A 10 -7.15 -13.80 9.19
CA ASP A 10 -6.08 -13.39 10.11
C ASP A 10 -5.58 -11.96 9.84
N PHE A 11 -5.51 -11.57 8.57
CA PHE A 11 -5.16 -10.21 8.15
C PHE A 11 -6.24 -9.20 8.53
N ALA A 12 -7.51 -9.50 8.24
CA ALA A 12 -8.63 -8.65 8.62
C ALA A 12 -8.74 -8.48 10.14
N GLU A 13 -8.64 -9.56 10.92
CA GLU A 13 -8.64 -9.50 12.37
C GLU A 13 -7.50 -8.65 12.92
N ALA A 14 -6.31 -8.72 12.31
CA ALA A 14 -5.18 -7.88 12.70
C ALA A 14 -5.45 -6.39 12.45
N ALA A 15 -6.18 -6.04 11.40
CA ALA A 15 -6.55 -4.67 11.11
C ALA A 15 -7.48 -4.10 12.20
N TYR A 16 -8.29 -4.94 12.84
CA TYR A 16 -9.22 -4.57 13.92
C TYR A 16 -8.70 -4.87 15.33
N ASP A 17 -7.43 -5.24 15.51
CA ASP A 17 -6.82 -5.48 16.82
C ASP A 17 -6.55 -4.14 17.56
N LEU A 18 -7.58 -3.60 18.20
CA LEU A 18 -7.56 -2.32 18.92
C LEU A 18 -6.76 -2.34 20.24
N GLU A 19 -6.42 -3.52 20.75
CA GLU A 19 -5.64 -3.67 21.99
C GLU A 19 -4.14 -3.46 21.75
N ARG A 20 -3.72 -3.50 20.48
CA ARG A 20 -2.33 -3.31 20.06
C ARG A 20 -1.97 -1.83 20.04
N GLY A 21 -0.78 -1.50 20.52
CA GLY A 21 -0.28 -0.12 20.47
C GLY A 21 0.06 0.32 19.04
N ASP A 22 -0.10 1.61 18.76
CA ASP A 22 0.07 2.23 17.44
C ASP A 22 1.34 1.77 16.71
N ARG A 23 2.49 1.80 17.39
CA ARG A 23 3.81 1.43 16.81
C ARG A 23 3.94 -0.04 16.41
N GLU A 24 3.15 -0.91 17.01
CA GLU A 24 3.21 -2.36 16.76
C GLU A 24 2.14 -2.82 15.78
N TRP A 25 1.10 -2.00 15.59
CA TRP A 25 -0.06 -2.35 14.79
C TRP A 25 0.31 -2.58 13.33
N LEU A 26 0.90 -1.60 12.64
CA LEU A 26 1.21 -1.71 11.21
C LEU A 26 2.25 -2.81 10.91
N PRO A 27 3.39 -2.93 11.63
CA PRO A 27 4.31 -4.05 11.44
C PRO A 27 3.66 -5.43 11.61
N THR A 28 2.75 -5.56 12.58
CA THR A 28 2.04 -6.83 12.83
C THR A 28 1.04 -7.13 11.71
N LEU A 29 0.29 -6.12 11.27
CA LEU A 29 -0.66 -6.22 10.17
C LEU A 29 0.04 -6.70 8.90
N LEU A 30 1.15 -6.05 8.51
CA LEU A 30 1.91 -6.44 7.33
C LEU A 30 2.43 -7.88 7.44
N LYS A 31 2.97 -8.27 8.59
CA LYS A 31 3.48 -9.64 8.82
C LYS A 31 2.39 -10.69 8.66
N ARG A 32 1.17 -10.43 9.17
CA ARG A 32 0.03 -11.33 9.03
C ARG A 32 -0.55 -11.31 7.62
N GLY A 33 -0.43 -10.20 6.91
CA GLY A 33 -0.84 -10.05 5.51
C GLY A 33 0.10 -10.71 4.50
N LEU A 34 1.34 -11.04 4.86
CA LEU A 34 2.32 -11.63 3.93
C LEU A 34 1.77 -12.80 3.09
N PRO A 35 1.03 -13.79 3.63
CA PRO A 35 0.53 -14.90 2.82
C PRO A 35 -0.48 -14.51 1.73
N VAL A 36 -1.08 -13.31 1.81
CA VAL A 36 -2.09 -12.81 0.86
C VAL A 36 -1.61 -11.59 0.06
N LEU A 37 -0.62 -10.86 0.56
CA LEU A 37 -0.08 -9.64 -0.08
C LEU A 37 1.24 -9.90 -0.82
N GLU A 38 2.03 -10.90 -0.45
CA GLU A 38 3.34 -11.12 -1.05
C GLU A 38 3.23 -11.85 -2.40
N HIS A 39 3.76 -11.23 -3.45
CA HIS A 39 3.78 -11.76 -4.82
C HIS A 39 5.21 -12.06 -5.34
N GLY A 40 6.18 -12.17 -4.45
CA GLY A 40 7.59 -12.47 -4.71
C GLY A 40 8.50 -11.24 -4.82
N LEU A 41 7.97 -10.02 -4.65
CA LEU A 41 8.67 -8.76 -4.87
C LEU A 41 8.71 -7.84 -3.64
N GLY A 42 8.03 -8.23 -2.55
CA GLY A 42 8.01 -7.50 -1.30
C GLY A 42 6.65 -6.94 -0.91
N VAL A 43 6.55 -6.52 0.35
CA VAL A 43 5.39 -5.85 0.92
C VAL A 43 5.89 -4.77 1.89
N ALA A 44 5.37 -3.56 1.73
CA ALA A 44 5.62 -2.45 2.63
C ALA A 44 4.30 -1.77 3.02
N GLY A 45 4.31 -1.09 4.16
CA GLY A 45 3.24 -0.19 4.54
C GLY A 45 3.81 1.07 5.17
N TYR A 46 3.07 2.16 5.05
CA TYR A 46 3.49 3.44 5.59
C TYR A 46 2.32 4.21 6.17
N GLU A 47 2.62 4.97 7.21
CA GLU A 47 1.70 5.91 7.83
C GLU A 47 1.85 7.26 7.16
N TYR A 48 0.72 7.92 6.94
CA TYR A 48 0.70 9.28 6.41
C TYR A 48 -0.32 10.13 7.14
N GLY A 49 -0.15 11.45 7.02
CA GLY A 49 -1.09 12.41 7.57
C GLY A 49 -1.19 13.65 6.71
N ARG A 50 -2.16 14.49 7.07
CA ARG A 50 -2.27 15.85 6.57
C ARG A 50 -1.96 16.83 7.71
N PRO A 51 -0.93 17.68 7.59
CA PRO A 51 -0.69 18.73 8.57
C PRO A 51 -1.88 19.71 8.62
N PRO A 52 -2.23 20.28 9.79
CA PRO A 52 -3.40 21.16 9.94
C PRO A 52 -3.42 22.41 9.04
N HIS A 53 -2.24 22.81 8.52
CA HIS A 53 -2.04 24.02 7.73
C HIS A 53 -1.43 23.74 6.35
N SER A 54 -1.43 22.48 5.91
CA SER A 54 -0.89 22.09 4.62
C SER A 54 -1.82 21.10 3.94
N GLU A 55 -2.00 21.26 2.64
CA GLU A 55 -2.66 20.23 1.86
C GLU A 55 -1.72 19.05 1.57
N ALA A 56 -0.40 19.23 1.72
CA ALA A 56 0.60 18.19 1.45
C ALA A 56 0.40 16.94 2.32
N VAL A 57 0.67 15.79 1.73
CA VAL A 57 0.78 14.52 2.44
C VAL A 57 2.13 14.50 3.16
N GLU A 58 2.11 14.18 4.44
CA GLU A 58 3.30 13.93 5.25
C GLU A 58 3.43 12.43 5.52
N LEU A 59 4.49 11.80 5.02
CA LEU A 59 4.84 10.42 5.37
C LEU A 59 5.48 10.42 6.76
N ARG A 60 5.00 9.56 7.65
CA ARG A 60 5.41 9.53 9.08
C ARG A 60 6.33 8.37 9.39
N ASP A 61 5.95 7.16 8.99
CA ASP A 61 6.75 5.96 9.22
C ASP A 61 6.56 4.98 8.05
N VAL A 62 7.58 4.16 7.80
CA VAL A 62 7.60 3.15 6.75
C VAL A 62 8.09 1.83 7.33
N HIS A 63 7.30 0.78 7.13
CA HIS A 63 7.62 -0.58 7.53
C HIS A 63 7.68 -1.50 6.33
N VAL A 64 8.78 -2.23 6.20
CA VAL A 64 8.94 -3.28 5.18
C VAL A 64 8.81 -4.63 5.86
N ALA A 65 7.85 -5.43 5.41
CA ALA A 65 7.66 -6.79 5.90
C ALA A 65 8.47 -7.81 5.09
N SER A 66 8.72 -7.53 3.82
CA SER A 66 9.43 -8.42 2.90
C SER A 66 9.93 -7.65 1.67
N GLY A 67 10.84 -8.29 0.92
CA GLY A 67 11.36 -7.75 -0.34
C GLY A 67 12.87 -7.51 -0.33
N PRO A 68 13.40 -6.89 -1.39
CA PRO A 68 14.80 -6.48 -1.48
C PRO A 68 15.23 -5.55 -0.34
N LYS A 69 16.52 -5.59 0.02
CA LYS A 69 17.08 -4.75 1.11
C LYS A 69 16.92 -3.24 0.85
N ASP A 70 16.85 -2.85 -0.41
CA ASP A 70 16.70 -1.48 -0.89
C ASP A 70 15.23 -1.11 -1.20
N PHE A 71 14.25 -1.97 -0.89
CA PHE A 71 12.85 -1.69 -1.21
C PHE A 71 12.33 -0.42 -0.54
N ALA A 72 12.56 -0.25 0.76
CA ALA A 72 12.16 0.96 1.49
C ALA A 72 12.70 2.23 0.84
N GLU A 73 13.99 2.23 0.50
CA GLU A 73 14.68 3.37 -0.11
C GLU A 73 14.10 3.71 -1.47
N ARG A 74 13.92 2.71 -2.34
CA ARG A 74 13.35 2.90 -3.68
C ARG A 74 11.91 3.39 -3.62
N HIS A 75 11.11 2.80 -2.74
CA HIS A 75 9.72 3.19 -2.54
C HIS A 75 9.60 4.64 -2.04
N LEU A 76 10.36 4.99 -1.00
CA LEU A 76 10.41 6.37 -0.48
C LEU A 76 10.88 7.36 -1.54
N ARG A 77 11.88 6.98 -2.34
CA ARG A 77 12.36 7.81 -3.44
C ARG A 77 11.24 8.05 -4.47
N ALA A 78 10.50 7.02 -4.85
CA ALA A 78 9.35 7.15 -5.74
C ALA A 78 8.32 8.14 -5.18
N LEU A 79 7.92 7.99 -3.91
CA LEU A 79 6.96 8.88 -3.27
C LEU A 79 7.47 10.33 -3.18
N SER A 80 8.75 10.53 -2.90
CA SER A 80 9.35 11.87 -2.76
C SER A 80 9.45 12.65 -4.07
N THR A 81 9.43 11.96 -5.20
CA THR A 81 9.51 12.54 -6.55
C THR A 81 8.16 12.56 -7.26
N THR A 82 7.12 11.96 -6.68
CA THR A 82 5.74 12.03 -7.18
C THR A 82 5.18 13.43 -6.99
N ASP A 83 4.43 13.93 -7.98
CA ASP A 83 3.72 15.19 -7.87
C ASP A 83 2.76 15.17 -6.65
N PRO A 84 2.76 16.18 -5.77
CA PRO A 84 1.93 16.18 -4.57
C PRO A 84 0.44 15.99 -4.84
N GLU A 85 -0.11 16.50 -5.95
CA GLU A 85 -1.52 16.29 -6.31
C GLU A 85 -1.79 14.83 -6.69
N VAL A 86 -0.85 14.21 -7.41
CA VAL A 86 -0.92 12.78 -7.76
C VAL A 86 -0.87 11.93 -6.49
N LEU A 87 0.05 12.22 -5.58
CA LEU A 87 0.17 11.49 -4.32
C LEU A 87 -1.09 11.63 -3.46
N ARG A 88 -1.67 12.84 -3.38
CA ARG A 88 -2.96 13.05 -2.68
C ARG A 88 -4.09 12.25 -3.29
N ARG A 89 -4.15 12.18 -4.62
CA ARG A 89 -5.16 11.38 -5.30
C ARG A 89 -4.95 9.91 -4.98
N GLN A 90 -3.74 9.38 -5.09
CA GLN A 90 -3.45 7.97 -4.78
C GLN A 90 -3.84 7.56 -3.35
N LEU A 91 -3.71 8.48 -2.38
CA LEU A 91 -3.97 8.22 -0.96
C LEU A 91 -5.41 8.50 -0.51
N HIS A 92 -6.37 8.48 -1.45
CA HIS A 92 -7.79 8.61 -1.14
C HIS A 92 -8.32 7.45 -0.26
N PRO A 93 -9.35 7.70 0.58
CA PRO A 93 -9.90 6.71 1.50
C PRO A 93 -10.37 5.40 0.86
N GLY A 94 -10.06 4.27 1.50
CA GLY A 94 -10.74 2.99 1.29
C GLY A 94 -10.56 2.39 -0.10
N SER A 95 -9.39 2.58 -0.71
CA SER A 95 -9.10 2.07 -2.05
C SER A 95 -8.30 0.78 -1.95
N ALA A 96 -8.77 -0.26 -2.63
CA ALA A 96 -8.02 -1.45 -2.99
C ALA A 96 -7.98 -1.56 -4.51
N THR A 97 -6.82 -1.29 -5.11
CA THR A 97 -6.69 -1.30 -6.57
C THR A 97 -5.25 -1.55 -6.99
N THR A 98 -5.03 -1.71 -8.29
CA THR A 98 -3.68 -1.83 -8.86
C THR A 98 -3.22 -0.51 -9.45
N GLY A 99 -1.90 -0.34 -9.53
CA GLY A 99 -1.26 0.82 -10.15
C GLY A 99 -1.76 1.01 -11.58
N SER A 100 -1.84 -0.06 -12.35
CA SER A 100 -2.30 -0.03 -13.74
C SER A 100 -3.77 0.38 -13.89
N GLU A 101 -4.63 -0.04 -12.97
CA GLU A 101 -6.05 0.35 -12.97
C GLU A 101 -6.24 1.81 -12.53
N HIS A 102 -5.54 2.23 -11.47
CA HIS A 102 -5.59 3.60 -10.97
C HIS A 102 -5.04 4.60 -11.99
N SER A 103 -3.94 4.24 -12.65
CA SER A 103 -3.25 5.08 -13.62
C SER A 103 -3.77 4.89 -15.05
N LYS A 104 -4.94 4.29 -15.27
CA LYS A 104 -5.44 3.99 -16.62
C LYS A 104 -5.54 5.24 -17.51
N ASP A 105 -5.92 6.38 -16.92
CA ASP A 105 -6.08 7.66 -17.59
C ASP A 105 -4.77 8.48 -17.60
N HIS A 106 -3.80 8.08 -16.76
CA HIS A 106 -2.50 8.71 -16.55
C HIS A 106 -1.36 7.68 -16.42
N PRO A 107 -1.03 6.88 -17.46
CA PRO A 107 -0.08 5.77 -17.36
C PRO A 107 1.34 6.17 -16.92
N GLU A 108 1.70 7.44 -17.09
CA GLU A 108 2.94 8.04 -16.61
C GLU A 108 3.13 7.89 -15.09
N GLU A 109 2.05 7.78 -14.31
CA GLU A 109 2.11 7.68 -12.85
C GLU A 109 2.63 6.30 -12.40
N LEU A 110 2.14 5.23 -13.03
CA LEU A 110 2.70 3.90 -12.81
C LEU A 110 4.12 3.80 -13.38
N ALA A 111 4.37 4.38 -14.55
CA ALA A 111 5.71 4.39 -15.15
C ALA A 111 6.74 5.10 -14.25
N HIS A 112 6.34 6.19 -13.60
CA HIS A 112 7.15 6.90 -12.61
C HIS A 112 7.52 5.99 -11.44
N TYR A 113 6.54 5.28 -10.87
CA TYR A 113 6.80 4.33 -9.78
C TYR A 113 7.77 3.20 -10.21
N ILE A 114 7.52 2.58 -11.35
CA ILE A 114 8.34 1.50 -11.91
C ILE A 114 9.77 1.99 -12.21
N SER A 115 9.97 3.26 -12.57
CA SER A 115 11.30 3.81 -12.80
C SER A 115 12.21 3.78 -11.56
N HIS A 116 11.61 3.68 -10.37
CA HIS A 116 12.30 3.55 -9.08
C HIS A 116 12.29 2.09 -8.57
N VAL A 117 11.17 1.40 -8.75
CA VAL A 117 10.96 -0.01 -8.36
C VAL A 117 11.00 -0.89 -9.61
N ASP A 118 12.16 -0.93 -10.26
CA ASP A 118 12.40 -1.48 -11.61
C ASP A 118 12.23 -3.01 -11.76
N TYR A 119 11.90 -3.70 -10.69
CA TYR A 119 11.65 -5.14 -10.67
C TYR A 119 10.16 -5.53 -10.69
N CYS A 120 9.25 -4.56 -10.69
CA CYS A 120 7.81 -4.81 -10.83
C CYS A 120 7.26 -4.27 -12.14
N LYS A 121 6.10 -4.80 -12.55
CA LYS A 121 5.34 -4.29 -13.70
C LYS A 121 4.05 -3.58 -13.29
N ASP A 122 3.64 -3.77 -12.04
CA ASP A 122 2.45 -3.18 -11.44
C ASP A 122 2.61 -3.16 -9.91
N VAL A 123 1.63 -2.62 -9.20
CA VAL A 123 1.63 -2.54 -7.74
C VAL A 123 0.19 -2.67 -7.23
N LEU A 124 -0.06 -3.59 -6.31
CA LEU A 124 -1.29 -3.58 -5.50
C LEU A 124 -1.12 -2.53 -4.41
N PHE A 125 -2.12 -1.69 -4.21
CA PHE A 125 -2.14 -0.75 -3.10
C PHE A 125 -3.48 -0.74 -2.38
N LEU A 126 -3.39 -0.65 -1.06
CA LEU A 126 -4.51 -0.60 -0.12
C LEU A 126 -4.37 0.65 0.72
N THR A 127 -5.43 1.47 0.83
CA THR A 127 -5.40 2.70 1.63
C THR A 127 -6.56 2.77 2.61
N ALA A 128 -6.28 3.24 3.82
CA ALA A 128 -7.28 3.57 4.83
C ALA A 128 -6.93 4.93 5.44
N VAL A 129 -7.92 5.81 5.61
CA VAL A 129 -7.70 7.15 6.17
C VAL A 129 -8.89 7.55 7.05
N ASP A 130 -8.58 8.22 8.17
CA ASP A 130 -9.57 8.74 9.10
C ASP A 130 -10.13 10.10 8.64
N ALA A 131 -11.14 10.61 9.35
CA ALA A 131 -11.78 11.89 9.06
C ALA A 131 -10.84 13.11 9.22
N ARG A 132 -9.65 12.93 9.83
CA ARG A 132 -8.63 13.97 10.02
C ARG A 132 -7.53 13.88 8.96
N GLY A 133 -7.62 12.93 8.04
CA GLY A 133 -6.62 12.73 6.99
C GLY A 133 -5.37 11.97 7.46
N ALA A 134 -5.41 11.33 8.63
CA ALA A 134 -4.38 10.38 9.06
C ALA A 134 -4.72 9.00 8.51
N GLY A 135 -3.76 8.36 7.85
CA GLY A 135 -4.01 7.12 7.15
C GLY A 135 -2.80 6.20 7.07
N VAL A 136 -3.06 5.04 6.50
CA VAL A 136 -2.10 3.97 6.26
C VAL A 136 -2.28 3.52 4.82
N ALA A 137 -1.16 3.29 4.15
CA ALA A 137 -1.14 2.62 2.87
C ALA A 137 -0.30 1.34 2.98
N ILE A 138 -0.73 0.30 2.29
CA ILE A 138 0.01 -0.94 2.08
C ILE A 138 0.27 -1.04 0.58
N VAL A 139 1.50 -1.38 0.21
CA VAL A 139 1.94 -1.54 -1.18
C VAL A 139 2.61 -2.90 -1.36
N ALA A 140 2.26 -3.57 -2.44
CA ALA A 140 2.81 -4.85 -2.84
C ALA A 140 3.13 -4.84 -4.34
N PRO A 141 4.40 -4.74 -4.75
CA PRO A 141 4.78 -4.77 -6.16
C PRO A 141 4.40 -6.12 -6.80
N LEU A 142 3.94 -6.08 -8.04
CA LEU A 142 3.45 -7.24 -8.78
C LEU A 142 4.35 -7.54 -9.99
N PRO A 143 4.62 -8.84 -10.28
CA PRO A 143 5.48 -9.25 -11.40
C PRO A 143 4.80 -9.07 -12.77
N GLU A 144 3.47 -8.92 -12.78
CA GLU A 144 2.64 -8.79 -13.97
C GLU A 144 1.60 -7.68 -13.77
N ILE A 145 1.20 -7.07 -14.89
CA ILE A 145 0.07 -6.13 -14.91
C ILE A 145 -1.18 -6.89 -14.50
N THR A 146 -1.83 -6.43 -13.45
CA THR A 146 -2.95 -7.14 -12.82
C THR A 146 -4.15 -6.22 -12.73
N THR A 147 -5.34 -6.78 -12.95
CA THR A 147 -6.60 -6.10 -12.71
C THR A 147 -7.35 -6.90 -11.67
N LEU A 148 -7.82 -6.25 -10.61
CA LEU A 148 -8.63 -6.93 -9.61
C LEU A 148 -10.00 -7.23 -10.22
N SER A 149 -10.47 -8.46 -10.08
CA SER A 149 -11.88 -8.73 -10.36
C SER A 149 -12.76 -7.97 -9.35
N PRO A 150 -14.02 -7.65 -9.69
CA PRO A 150 -14.92 -6.98 -8.76
C PRO A 150 -15.06 -7.70 -7.39
N GLN A 151 -14.95 -9.03 -7.40
CA GLN A 151 -14.98 -9.84 -6.17
C GLN A 151 -13.72 -9.66 -5.34
N GLU A 152 -12.55 -9.50 -5.96
CA GLU A 152 -11.30 -9.24 -5.27
C GLU A 152 -11.26 -7.82 -4.71
N THR A 153 -11.73 -6.83 -5.48
CA THR A 153 -11.88 -5.46 -4.98
C THR A 153 -12.83 -5.39 -3.80
N GLN A 154 -13.97 -6.10 -3.83
CA GLN A 154 -14.92 -6.12 -2.72
C GLN A 154 -14.41 -6.89 -1.49
N ARG A 155 -13.49 -7.84 -1.70
CA ARG A 155 -12.91 -8.64 -0.63
C ARG A 155 -11.90 -7.85 0.20
N TRP A 156 -11.19 -6.92 -0.44
CA TRP A 156 -10.26 -6.00 0.22
C TRP A 156 -10.98 -4.81 0.84
#